data_AF-A0A329VCG0-F1
#
_entry.id   AF-A0A329VCG0-F1
#
_cell.length_a   1.000
_cell.length_b   1.000
_cell.length_c   1.000
_cell.angle_alpha   90.00
_cell.angle_beta   90.00
_cell.angle_gamma   90.00
#
_symmetry.space_group_name_H-M   'P 1'
#
loop_
_entity.id
_entity.type
_entity.pdbx_description
1 polymer ?
#
loop_
_entity_poly.entity_id
_entity_poly.type
_entity_poly.pdbx_seq_one_letter_code
_entity_poly.pdbx_strand_id
1 'polypeptide(L)'
;MPPGWRKSIPAEALLHLRQRLSPKSPERASQVAEMSELYGLSTTSVYRAFNDLLKPHAVHWLDHGQSRILLRQDMERYCELVAALKFRITNRKGRHLPTRRAIELLENYDADTEQGHIQAPKSIPWNMTGSSGLFSTG
;
A
#
# COMPACT_ATOMS: atom_id res chain seq x y z
N MET A 1 -21.48 -21.06 -11.89
CA MET A 1 -21.00 -21.13 -10.49
C MET A 1 -21.57 -19.94 -9.75
N PRO A 2 -22.25 -20.11 -8.60
CA PRO A 2 -22.66 -18.96 -7.81
C PRO A 2 -21.42 -18.34 -7.14
N PRO A 3 -21.39 -17.01 -6.93
CA PRO A 3 -20.27 -16.36 -6.28
C PRO A 3 -20.17 -16.86 -4.83
N GLY A 4 -19.02 -17.41 -4.46
CA GLY A 4 -18.77 -17.87 -3.09
C GLY A 4 -19.03 -16.73 -2.10
N TRP A 5 -19.98 -16.91 -1.20
CA TRP A 5 -20.26 -15.95 -0.13
C TRP A 5 -18.97 -15.70 0.65
N ARG A 6 -18.37 -14.52 0.48
CA ARG A 6 -17.34 -14.07 1.43
C ARG A 6 -18.02 -14.08 2.81
N LYS A 7 -17.35 -14.63 3.82
CA LYS A 7 -17.75 -14.51 5.23
C LYS A 7 -17.67 -13.03 5.61
N SER A 8 -18.71 -12.28 5.32
CA SER A 8 -18.77 -10.83 5.48
C SER A 8 -20.07 -10.50 6.19
N ILE A 9 -19.97 -9.66 7.22
CA ILE A 9 -21.13 -9.23 7.99
C ILE A 9 -21.94 -8.30 7.10
N PRO A 10 -23.26 -8.52 6.94
CA PRO A 10 -24.13 -7.62 6.20
C PRO A 10 -24.00 -6.18 6.73
N ALA A 11 -23.93 -5.20 5.83
CA ALA A 11 -23.79 -3.80 6.20
C ALA A 11 -24.91 -3.32 7.13
N GLU A 12 -26.13 -3.83 6.93
CA GLU A 12 -27.29 -3.54 7.75
C GLU A 12 -27.12 -4.00 9.21
N ALA A 13 -26.56 -5.21 9.41
CA ALA A 13 -26.29 -5.73 10.75
C ALA A 13 -25.26 -4.88 11.50
N LEU A 14 -24.24 -4.37 10.80
CA LEU A 14 -23.25 -3.45 11.36
C LEU A 14 -23.85 -2.07 11.67
N LEU A 15 -24.76 -1.58 10.82
CA LEU A 15 -25.44 -0.31 11.02
C LEU A 15 -26.36 -0.38 12.25
N HIS A 16 -27.13 -1.46 12.39
CA HIS A 16 -27.98 -1.71 13.55
C HIS A 16 -27.16 -1.82 14.84
N LEU A 17 -26.02 -2.53 14.81
CA LEU A 17 -25.07 -2.58 15.93
C LEU A 17 -24.58 -1.19 16.33
N ARG A 18 -24.28 -0.32 15.34
CA ARG A 18 -23.81 1.04 15.58
C ARG A 18 -24.88 1.98 16.13
N GLN A 19 -26.13 1.82 15.71
CA GLN A 19 -27.25 2.61 16.24
C GLN A 19 -27.52 2.29 17.71
N ARG A 20 -27.32 1.03 18.11
CA ARG A 20 -27.51 0.57 19.50
C ARG A 20 -26.35 0.92 20.42
N LEU A 21 -25.13 0.99 19.90
CA LEU A 21 -23.92 1.27 20.68
C LEU A 21 -23.53 2.74 20.60
N SER A 22 -23.52 3.42 21.75
CA SER A 22 -22.86 4.72 21.84
C SER A 22 -21.33 4.55 21.73
N PRO A 23 -20.57 5.56 21.28
CA PRO A 23 -19.13 5.43 21.06
C PRO A 23 -18.31 5.05 22.32
N LYS A 24 -18.89 5.19 23.52
CA LYS A 24 -18.23 4.93 24.82
C LYS A 24 -18.94 3.87 25.67
N SER A 25 -19.86 3.10 25.10
CA SER A 25 -20.61 2.06 25.82
C SER A 25 -19.70 0.89 26.24
N PRO A 26 -19.67 0.48 27.51
CA PRO A 26 -18.90 -0.69 27.96
C PRO A 26 -19.40 -2.01 27.35
N GLU A 27 -20.65 -2.06 26.87
CA GLU A 27 -21.30 -3.23 26.25
C GLU A 27 -20.78 -3.53 24.83
N ARG A 28 -19.91 -2.67 24.29
CA ARG A 28 -19.36 -2.84 22.94
C ARG A 28 -18.59 -4.14 22.78
N ALA A 29 -17.84 -4.56 23.80
CA ALA A 29 -17.03 -5.77 23.73
C ALA A 29 -17.89 -7.05 23.69
N SER A 30 -18.95 -7.11 24.50
CA SER A 30 -19.85 -8.27 24.53
C SER A 30 -20.63 -8.42 23.23
N GLN A 31 -21.17 -7.33 22.67
CA GLN A 31 -21.91 -7.39 21.41
C GLN A 31 -21.03 -7.72 20.20
N VAL A 32 -19.77 -7.27 20.21
CA VAL A 32 -18.81 -7.68 19.17
C VAL A 32 -18.47 -9.17 19.27
N ALA A 33 -18.37 -9.72 20.49
CA ALA A 33 -18.18 -11.15 20.70
C ALA A 33 -19.38 -11.97 20.21
N GLU A 34 -20.60 -11.55 20.55
CA GLU A 34 -21.85 -12.18 20.07
C GLU A 34 -21.93 -12.18 18.53
N MET A 35 -21.58 -11.05 17.90
CA MET A 35 -21.52 -10.93 16.44
C MET A 35 -20.45 -11.84 15.81
N SER A 36 -19.32 -12.01 16.52
CA SER A 36 -18.24 -12.93 16.13
C SER A 36 -18.75 -14.37 16.03
N GLU A 37 -19.49 -14.81 17.05
CA GLU A 37 -20.07 -16.14 17.14
C GLU A 37 -21.18 -16.33 16.09
N LEU A 38 -22.09 -15.38 15.95
CA LEU A 38 -23.21 -15.43 15.01
C LEU A 38 -22.77 -15.58 13.55
N TYR A 39 -21.73 -14.85 13.15
CA TYR A 39 -21.22 -14.85 11.77
C TYR A 39 -20.01 -15.78 11.55
N GLY A 40 -19.55 -16.49 12.58
CA GLY A 40 -18.39 -17.39 12.50
C GLY A 40 -17.10 -16.66 12.07
N LEU A 41 -16.93 -15.42 12.53
CA LEU A 41 -15.78 -14.57 12.24
C LEU A 41 -14.93 -14.40 13.50
N SER A 42 -13.72 -13.85 13.35
CA SER A 42 -12.93 -13.40 14.50
C SER A 42 -13.45 -12.05 15.00
N THR A 43 -13.34 -11.80 16.31
CA THR A 43 -13.69 -10.51 16.92
C THR A 43 -12.94 -9.35 16.26
N THR A 44 -11.69 -9.59 15.87
CA THR A 44 -10.86 -8.64 15.12
C THR A 44 -11.44 -8.30 13.74
N SER A 45 -12.05 -9.25 13.06
CA SER A 45 -12.71 -9.02 11.76
C SER A 45 -13.99 -8.21 11.94
N VAL A 46 -14.75 -8.47 13.00
CA VAL A 46 -15.94 -7.68 13.36
C VAL A 46 -15.54 -6.23 13.67
N TYR A 47 -14.48 -6.01 14.47
CA TYR A 47 -13.98 -4.66 14.76
C TYR A 47 -13.51 -3.91 13.52
N ARG A 48 -12.82 -4.60 12.60
CA ARG A 48 -12.40 -4.01 11.31
C ARG A 48 -13.61 -3.58 10.49
N ALA A 49 -14.55 -4.49 10.27
CA ALA A 49 -15.78 -4.21 9.51
C ALA A 49 -16.60 -3.07 10.15
N PHE A 50 -16.74 -3.06 11.47
CA PHE A 50 -17.45 -2.01 12.22
C PHE A 50 -16.79 -0.64 12.07
N ASN A 51 -15.45 -0.57 12.12
CA ASN A 51 -14.71 0.67 11.97
C ASN A 51 -14.68 1.16 10.52
N ASP A 52 -14.71 0.25 9.55
CA ASP A 52 -14.62 0.57 8.13
C ASP A 52 -15.98 0.97 7.51
N LEU A 53 -17.11 0.63 8.16
CA LEU A 53 -18.47 0.86 7.66
C LEU A 53 -18.75 2.29 7.18
N LEU A 54 -18.26 3.31 7.91
CA LEU A 54 -18.48 4.72 7.56
C LEU A 54 -17.22 5.41 7.03
N LYS A 55 -16.12 4.68 6.86
CA LYS A 55 -14.96 5.27 6.21
C LYS A 55 -15.32 5.41 4.74
N PRO A 56 -15.22 6.62 4.17
CA PRO A 56 -15.30 6.74 2.72
C PRO A 56 -14.24 5.81 2.16
N HIS A 57 -14.66 4.83 1.37
CA HIS A 57 -13.71 3.97 0.68
C HIS A 57 -12.81 4.91 -0.11
N ALA A 58 -11.50 4.83 0.13
CA ALA A 58 -10.56 5.68 -0.58
C ALA A 58 -10.64 5.26 -2.05
N VAL A 59 -11.50 5.95 -2.81
CA VAL A 59 -11.49 5.89 -4.26
C VAL A 59 -10.18 6.56 -4.62
N HIS A 60 -9.18 5.73 -4.88
CA HIS A 60 -7.91 6.19 -5.42
C HIS A 60 -8.24 7.07 -6.63
N TRP A 61 -7.64 8.26 -6.71
CA TRP A 61 -7.80 9.11 -7.90
C TRP A 61 -7.36 8.32 -9.14
N LEU A 62 -7.93 8.64 -10.30
CA LEU A 62 -7.66 7.94 -11.56
C LEU A 62 -6.15 7.82 -11.85
N ASP A 63 -5.39 8.82 -11.41
CA ASP A 63 -3.94 8.92 -11.63
C ASP A 63 -3.11 8.30 -10.48
N HIS A 64 -3.72 7.49 -9.62
CA HIS A 64 -3.01 6.85 -8.51
C HIS A 64 -1.94 5.89 -9.02
N GLY A 65 -0.69 6.14 -8.65
CA GLY A 65 0.48 5.39 -9.12
C GLY A 65 1.07 5.92 -10.43
N GLN A 66 0.50 6.96 -11.03
CA GLN A 66 1.09 7.64 -12.18
C GLN A 66 2.03 8.75 -11.71
N SER A 67 3.20 8.86 -12.35
CA SER A 67 4.09 10.00 -12.14
C SER A 67 3.42 11.25 -12.67
N ARG A 68 3.33 12.31 -11.85
CA ARG A 68 2.78 13.61 -12.25
C ARG A 68 3.82 14.54 -12.87
N ILE A 69 5.09 14.13 -12.87
CA ILE A 69 6.24 14.97 -13.23
C ILE A 69 6.97 14.39 -14.45
N LEU A 70 7.00 13.07 -14.58
CA LEU A 70 7.65 12.37 -15.68
C LEU A 70 6.62 11.61 -16.51
N LEU A 71 6.88 11.45 -17.80
CA LEU A 71 6.14 10.48 -18.59
C LEU A 71 6.37 9.07 -18.03
N ARG A 72 5.40 8.18 -18.24
CA ARG A 72 5.47 6.79 -17.75
C ARG A 72 6.75 6.08 -18.18
N GLN A 73 7.18 6.26 -19.43
CA GLN A 73 8.39 5.64 -19.99
C GLN A 73 9.66 6.11 -19.27
N ASP A 74 9.76 7.40 -18.98
CA ASP A 74 10.91 7.95 -18.24
C ASP A 74 10.93 7.44 -16.79
N MET A 75 9.75 7.27 -16.19
CA MET A 75 9.62 6.68 -14.86
C MET A 75 10.03 5.21 -14.82
N GLU A 76 9.62 4.42 -15.82
CA GLU A 76 10.01 3.01 -15.97
C GLU A 76 11.53 2.89 -16.12
N ARG A 77 12.13 3.67 -17.02
CA ARG A 77 13.59 3.73 -17.20
C ARG A 77 14.31 4.14 -15.92
N TYR A 78 13.77 5.11 -15.18
CA TYR A 78 14.33 5.52 -13.89
C TYR A 78 14.30 4.38 -12.85
N CYS A 79 13.18 3.65 -12.76
CA CYS A 79 13.08 2.49 -11.87
C CYS A 79 14.05 1.37 -12.26
N GLU A 80 14.27 1.13 -13.55
CA GLU A 80 15.26 0.15 -14.03
C GLU A 80 16.69 0.53 -13.62
N LEU A 81 17.07 1.81 -13.75
CA LEU A 81 18.38 2.29 -13.32
C LEU A 81 18.57 2.13 -11.80
N VAL A 82 17.55 2.47 -11.01
CA VAL A 82 17.57 2.26 -9.56
C VAL A 82 17.72 0.78 -9.23
N ALA A 83 17.00 -0.11 -9.91
CA ALA A 83 17.08 -1.55 -9.69
C ALA A 83 18.47 -2.10 -10.06
N ALA A 84 19.00 -1.73 -11.23
CA ALA A 84 20.32 -2.12 -11.69
C ALA A 84 21.41 -1.65 -10.71
N LEU A 85 21.33 -0.41 -10.23
CA LEU A 85 22.28 0.14 -9.27
C LEU A 85 22.23 -0.61 -7.93
N LYS A 86 21.03 -0.93 -7.44
CA LYS A 86 20.85 -1.72 -6.23
C LYS A 86 21.42 -3.12 -6.35
N PHE A 87 21.26 -3.76 -7.51
CA PHE A 87 21.79 -5.09 -7.76
C PHE A 87 23.32 -5.09 -7.88
N ARG A 88 23.88 -4.10 -8.60
CA ARG A 88 25.31 -3.94 -8.82
C ARG A 88 26.08 -3.62 -7.54
N ILE A 89 25.46 -2.91 -6.60
CA ILE A 89 26.06 -2.55 -5.31
C ILE A 89 25.52 -3.46 -4.21
N THR A 90 26.32 -4.47 -3.86
CA THR A 90 26.01 -5.43 -2.80
C THR A 90 27.11 -5.42 -1.73
N ASN A 91 26.73 -5.30 -0.46
CA ASN A 91 27.67 -5.35 0.66
C ASN A 91 28.24 -6.79 0.82
N ARG A 92 29.38 -6.95 1.51
CA ARG A 92 29.99 -8.25 1.87
C ARG A 92 29.04 -9.23 2.56
N LYS A 93 27.94 -8.74 3.16
CA LYS A 93 26.85 -9.54 3.74
C LYS A 93 25.72 -9.89 2.76
N GLY A 94 25.91 -9.69 1.45
CA GLY A 94 24.90 -9.99 0.42
C GLY A 94 23.72 -9.02 0.37
N ARG A 95 23.78 -7.88 1.06
CA ARG A 95 22.68 -6.90 1.08
C ARG A 95 22.86 -5.86 -0.02
N HIS A 96 21.84 -5.70 -0.84
CA HIS A 96 21.77 -4.65 -1.86
C HIS A 96 21.69 -3.25 -1.27
N LEU A 97 22.04 -2.26 -2.08
CA LEU A 97 21.91 -0.85 -1.73
C LEU A 97 20.46 -0.50 -1.38
N PRO A 98 20.20 0.29 -0.33
CA PRO A 98 18.86 0.82 -0.05
C PRO A 98 18.36 1.73 -1.18
N THR A 99 17.06 1.67 -1.50
CA THR A 99 16.45 2.45 -2.59
C THR A 99 16.71 3.96 -2.44
N ARG A 100 16.60 4.50 -1.23
CA ARG A 100 16.88 5.91 -0.96
C ARG A 100 18.32 6.30 -1.34
N ARG A 101 19.29 5.45 -1.00
CA ARG A 101 20.69 5.70 -1.31
C ARG A 101 20.97 5.58 -2.81
N ALA A 102 20.31 4.66 -3.51
CA ALA A 102 20.40 4.54 -4.96
C ALA A 102 19.90 5.82 -5.66
N ILE A 103 18.76 6.36 -5.21
CA ILE A 103 18.21 7.62 -5.71
C ILE A 103 19.18 8.78 -5.44
N GLU A 104 19.66 8.92 -4.19
CA GLU A 104 20.65 9.95 -3.84
C GLU A 104 21.92 9.87 -4.71
N LEU A 105 22.36 8.66 -5.07
CA LEU A 105 23.51 8.50 -5.96
C LEU A 105 23.19 8.94 -7.38
N LEU A 106 22.03 8.58 -7.93
CA LEU A 106 21.61 9.01 -9.27
C LEU A 106 21.31 10.52 -9.37
N GLU A 107 20.93 11.16 -8.27
CA GLU A 107 20.65 12.60 -8.24
C GLU A 107 21.90 13.46 -8.03
N ASN A 108 22.91 12.95 -7.30
CA ASN A 108 24.11 13.70 -6.94
C ASN A 108 25.35 13.33 -7.76
N TYR A 109 25.38 12.14 -8.35
CA TYR A 109 26.46 11.67 -9.19
C TYR A 109 25.87 11.28 -10.54
N ASP A 110 26.33 11.94 -11.61
CA ASP A 110 25.88 11.63 -12.96
C ASP A 110 26.21 10.15 -13.26
N ALA A 111 25.19 9.38 -13.65
CA ALA A 111 25.38 8.00 -14.05
C ALA A 111 25.69 7.97 -15.55
N ASP A 112 26.97 7.77 -15.87
CA ASP A 112 27.39 7.49 -17.24
C ASP A 112 26.89 6.10 -17.64
N THR A 113 25.81 6.09 -18.43
CA THR A 113 25.32 4.88 -19.09
C THR A 113 25.73 4.91 -20.55
N GLU A 114 25.88 3.73 -21.16
CA GLU A 114 26.28 3.57 -22.58
C GLU A 114 25.31 4.27 -23.57
N GLN A 115 24.13 4.69 -23.11
CA GLN A 115 23.10 5.39 -23.87
C GLN A 115 23.10 6.92 -23.66
N GLY A 116 24.10 7.48 -22.97
CA GLY A 116 24.25 8.91 -22.68
C GLY A 116 24.09 9.26 -21.19
N HIS A 117 24.47 10.49 -20.85
CA HIS A 117 24.37 11.06 -19.51
C HIS A 117 22.89 11.20 -19.10
N ILE A 118 22.48 10.54 -18.02
CA ILE A 118 21.12 10.66 -17.49
C ILE A 118 21.21 11.40 -16.15
N GLN A 119 20.83 12.69 -16.18
CA GLN A 119 20.64 13.46 -14.95
C GLN A 119 19.17 13.37 -14.54
N ALA A 120 18.90 12.68 -13.43
CA ALA A 120 17.56 12.63 -12.88
C ALA A 120 17.19 14.03 -12.33
N PRO A 121 15.99 14.56 -12.62
CA PRO A 121 15.59 15.86 -12.12
C PRO A 121 15.50 15.84 -10.60
N LYS A 122 16.16 16.81 -9.96
CA LYS A 122 16.38 16.93 -8.51
C LYS A 122 15.12 17.16 -7.66
N SER A 123 13.93 16.97 -8.23
CA SER A 123 12.64 17.38 -7.65
C SER A 123 11.54 16.32 -7.76
N ILE A 124 11.85 15.04 -7.92
CA ILE A 124 10.82 13.99 -7.93
C ILE A 124 10.42 13.67 -6.47
N PRO A 125 9.21 14.01 -6.01
CA PRO A 125 8.73 13.60 -4.70
C PRO A 125 8.43 12.09 -4.76
N TRP A 126 9.33 11.29 -4.21
CA TRP A 126 9.22 9.82 -4.13
C TRP A 126 8.22 9.33 -3.07
N ASN A 127 7.30 10.18 -2.60
CA ASN A 127 6.21 9.76 -1.73
C ASN A 127 5.13 8.99 -2.53
N MET A 128 5.56 7.99 -3.31
CA MET A 128 4.75 6.86 -3.71
C MET A 128 4.59 5.92 -2.51
N THR A 129 4.02 6.43 -1.42
CA THR A 129 3.67 5.62 -0.25
C THR A 129 2.46 4.78 -0.62
N GLY A 130 2.70 3.70 -1.35
CA GLY A 130 1.66 2.80 -1.86
C GLY A 130 2.18 1.50 -2.48
N SER A 131 3.48 1.34 -2.72
CA SER A 131 4.06 0.11 -3.28
C SER A 131 4.70 -0.77 -2.22
N SER A 132 3.97 -1.11 -1.16
CA SER A 132 4.34 -2.19 -0.23
C SER A 132 3.86 -3.57 -0.73
N GLY A 133 3.64 -3.74 -2.04
CA GLY A 133 2.94 -4.91 -2.59
C GLY A 133 3.41 -5.44 -3.95
N LEU A 134 4.48 -4.92 -4.56
CA LEU A 134 4.94 -5.37 -5.88
C LEU A 134 6.30 -6.06 -5.91
N PHE A 135 6.86 -6.42 -4.75
CA PHE A 135 7.98 -7.36 -4.67
C PHE A 135 7.49 -8.69 -4.10
N SER A 136 6.65 -9.39 -4.86
CA SER A 136 6.39 -10.82 -4.66
C SER A 136 7.05 -11.57 -5.82
N THR A 137 8.15 -12.25 -5.49
CA THR A 137 8.68 -13.48 -6.08
C THR A 137 8.19 -13.88 -7.48
N GLY A 138 9.13 -13.88 -8.41
CA GLY A 138 9.20 -14.75 -9.59
C GLY A 138 10.66 -15.09 -9.82
#